data_AF-A0A7V5QAZ2-F1
#
_entry.id   AF-A0A7V5QAZ2-F1
#
_cell.length_a   1.000
_cell.length_b   1.000
_cell.length_c   1.000
_cell.angle_alpha   90.00
_cell.angle_beta   90.00
_cell.angle_gamma   90.00
#
_symmetry.space_group_name_H-M   'P 1'
#
loop_
_entity.id
_entity.type
_entity.pdbx_description
1 polymer ?
#
loop_
_entity_poly.entity_id
_entity_poly.type
_entity_poly.pdbx_seq_one_letter_code
_entity_poly.pdbx_strand_id
1 'polypeptide(L)'
;MTQLRKNSSGEQAGEIMLKEAASIVTARRKAYGDATILFDQIARRWSLTLGTEVTTAQVALCLIDLKLARLTTDPAHADSIMDVAGYAACLKEVTS
;
A
#
# COMPACT_ATOMS: atom_id res chain seq x y z
N MET A 1 17.36 40.71 -4.09
CA MET A 1 15.91 40.65 -3.78
C MET A 1 15.19 39.85 -4.86
N THR A 2 15.19 38.53 -4.75
CA THR A 2 14.37 37.68 -5.62
C THR A 2 13.41 36.94 -4.71
N GLN A 3 12.16 37.37 -4.74
CA GLN A 3 11.10 36.86 -3.87
C GLN A 3 10.86 35.38 -4.19
N LEU A 4 11.15 34.50 -3.23
CA LEU A 4 10.62 33.14 -3.17
C LEU A 4 9.09 33.27 -3.01
N ARG A 5 8.39 33.05 -4.10
CA ARG A 5 6.93 33.05 -4.16
C ARG A 5 6.44 31.88 -3.30
N LYS A 6 6.03 32.17 -2.06
CA LYS A 6 5.22 31.25 -1.24
C LYS A 6 3.88 31.09 -1.95
N ASN A 7 3.67 29.95 -2.60
CA ASN A 7 2.32 29.56 -3.03
C ASN A 7 1.53 29.11 -1.80
N SER A 8 0.64 29.97 -1.32
CA SER A 8 -0.25 29.72 -0.20
C SER A 8 -1.64 29.32 -0.69
N SER A 9 -1.80 28.07 -1.14
CA SER A 9 -3.02 27.21 -1.07
C SER A 9 -2.69 25.77 -1.54
N GLY A 10 -1.46 25.30 -1.30
CA GLY A 10 -0.92 24.12 -1.99
C GLY A 10 -0.90 22.90 -1.10
N GLU A 11 -1.77 21.94 -1.39
CA GLU A 11 -1.68 20.59 -0.84
C GLU A 11 -0.25 20.03 -1.02
N GLN A 12 0.32 19.44 0.03
CA GLN A 12 1.68 18.88 -0.03
C GLN A 12 1.69 17.65 -0.95
N ALA A 13 2.80 17.40 -1.65
CA ALA A 13 2.92 16.25 -2.56
C ALA A 13 2.54 14.91 -1.90
N GLY A 14 2.86 14.73 -0.61
CA GLY A 14 2.45 13.56 0.16
C GLY A 14 0.95 13.46 0.40
N GLU A 15 0.24 14.57 0.62
CA GLU A 15 -1.21 14.56 0.81
C GLU A 15 -1.94 14.21 -0.50
N ILE A 16 -1.48 14.76 -1.63
CA ILE A 16 -1.98 14.40 -2.97
C ILE A 16 -1.82 12.90 -3.22
N MET A 17 -0.63 12.37 -2.93
CA MET A 17 -0.33 10.96 -3.11
C MET A 17 -1.19 10.06 -2.22
N LEU A 18 -1.49 10.46 -0.97
CA LEU A 18 -2.40 9.70 -0.10
C LEU A 18 -3.84 9.66 -0.66
N LYS A 19 -4.33 10.77 -1.25
CA LYS A 19 -5.65 10.81 -1.91
C LYS A 19 -5.69 9.90 -3.15
N GLU A 20 -4.60 9.87 -3.91
CA GLU A 20 -4.46 8.98 -5.06
C GLU A 20 -4.43 7.50 -4.62
N ALA A 21 -3.65 7.16 -3.59
CA ALA A 21 -3.60 5.82 -3.03
C ALA A 21 -4.99 5.34 -2.56
N ALA A 22 -5.74 6.20 -1.86
CA ALA A 22 -7.12 5.89 -1.45
C ALA A 22 -8.05 5.63 -2.65
N SER A 23 -7.90 6.40 -3.73
CA SER A 23 -8.66 6.21 -4.98
C SER A 23 -8.32 4.87 -5.64
N ILE A 24 -7.04 4.49 -5.67
CA ILE A 24 -6.59 3.20 -6.19
C ILE A 24 -7.13 2.05 -5.35
N VAL A 25 -7.04 2.11 -4.01
CA VAL A 25 -7.60 1.07 -3.12
C VAL A 25 -9.09 0.87 -3.39
N THR A 26 -9.84 1.98 -3.54
CA THR A 26 -11.26 1.94 -3.88
C THR A 26 -11.51 1.27 -5.24
N ALA A 27 -10.74 1.64 -6.26
CA ALA A 27 -10.85 1.05 -7.59
C ALA A 27 -10.50 -0.46 -7.59
N ARG A 28 -9.48 -0.87 -6.83
CA ARG A 28 -9.06 -2.26 -6.69
C ARG A 28 -10.11 -3.09 -5.94
N ARG A 29 -10.73 -2.54 -4.90
CA ARG A 29 -11.86 -3.19 -4.21
C ARG A 29 -13.01 -3.46 -5.19
N LYS A 30 -13.34 -2.50 -6.05
CA LYS A 30 -14.38 -2.67 -7.07
C LYS A 30 -14.02 -3.77 -8.09
N ALA A 31 -12.75 -3.88 -8.46
CA ALA A 31 -12.28 -4.83 -9.47
C ALA A 31 -12.12 -6.27 -8.93
N TYR A 32 -11.60 -6.41 -7.71
CA TYR A 32 -11.15 -7.70 -7.17
C TYR A 32 -11.91 -8.16 -5.92
N GLY A 33 -12.72 -7.29 -5.31
CA GLY A 33 -13.44 -7.58 -4.07
C GLY A 33 -12.70 -7.11 -2.81
N ASP A 34 -13.19 -7.56 -1.67
CA ASP A 34 -12.71 -7.13 -0.35
C ASP A 34 -11.28 -7.63 -0.06
N ALA A 35 -10.43 -6.74 0.47
CA ALA A 35 -9.06 -7.07 0.83
C ALA A 35 -9.00 -8.15 1.93
N THR A 36 -9.95 -8.16 2.87
CA THR A 36 -10.04 -9.18 3.93
C THR A 36 -10.22 -10.59 3.36
N ILE A 37 -11.09 -10.73 2.35
CA ILE A 37 -11.35 -12.00 1.68
C ILE A 37 -10.15 -12.41 0.82
N LEU A 38 -9.64 -11.48 0.01
CA LEU A 38 -8.51 -11.77 -0.89
C LEU A 38 -7.25 -12.14 -0.11
N PHE A 39 -6.93 -11.42 0.97
CA PHE A 39 -5.73 -11.68 1.74
C PHE A 39 -5.87 -12.96 2.57
N ASP A 40 -7.07 -13.33 3.04
CA ASP A 40 -7.31 -14.65 3.67
C ASP A 40 -7.06 -15.78 2.66
N GLN A 41 -7.54 -15.64 1.42
CA GLN A 41 -7.27 -16.62 0.36
C GLN A 41 -5.77 -16.76 0.06
N ILE A 42 -5.04 -15.65 0.00
CA ILE A 42 -3.58 -15.66 -0.17
C ILE A 42 -2.91 -16.32 1.03
N ALA A 43 -3.30 -15.97 2.24
CA ALA A 43 -2.75 -16.50 3.49
C ALA A 43 -2.89 -18.02 3.55
N ARG A 44 -4.06 -18.56 3.20
CA ARG A 44 -4.28 -20.01 3.08
C ARG A 44 -3.37 -20.66 2.04
N ARG A 45 -3.27 -20.06 0.84
CA ARG A 45 -2.42 -20.59 -0.24
C ARG A 45 -0.93 -20.59 0.14
N TRP A 46 -0.47 -19.50 0.75
CA TRP A 46 0.91 -19.38 1.22
C TRP A 46 1.19 -20.36 2.36
N SER A 47 0.22 -20.56 3.26
CA SER A 47 0.37 -21.52 4.34
C SER A 47 0.61 -22.93 3.83
N LEU A 48 -0.16 -23.34 2.81
CA LEU A 48 0.05 -24.64 2.14
C LEU A 48 1.41 -24.73 1.45
N THR A 49 1.83 -23.64 0.79
CA THR A 49 3.08 -23.61 0.03
C THR A 49 4.31 -23.65 0.95
N LEU A 50 4.25 -22.95 2.07
CA LEU A 50 5.37 -22.78 3.02
C LEU A 50 5.39 -23.84 4.12
N GLY A 51 4.30 -24.60 4.30
CA GLY A 51 4.17 -25.59 5.37
C GLY A 51 4.09 -24.98 6.77
N THR A 52 3.70 -23.71 6.88
CA THR A 52 3.54 -22.97 8.14
C THR A 52 2.35 -22.04 8.06
N GLU A 53 1.70 -21.74 9.18
CA GLU A 53 0.55 -20.84 9.19
C GLU A 53 0.99 -19.41 8.83
N VAL A 54 0.32 -18.85 7.82
CA VAL A 54 0.41 -17.45 7.43
C VAL A 54 -0.95 -16.82 7.69
N THR A 55 -0.95 -15.68 8.38
CA THR A 55 -2.15 -14.89 8.68
C THR A 55 -2.39 -13.83 7.60
N THR A 56 -3.64 -13.36 7.51
CA THR A 56 -4.04 -12.27 6.63
C THR A 56 -3.21 -10.98 6.84
N ALA A 57 -2.89 -10.65 8.10
CA ALA A 57 -2.04 -9.51 8.43
C ALA A 57 -0.59 -9.71 7.96
N GLN A 58 -0.04 -10.93 8.08
CA GLN A 58 1.29 -11.24 7.55
C GLN A 58 1.36 -11.12 6.03
N VAL A 59 0.29 -11.46 5.30
CA VAL A 59 0.23 -11.21 3.84
C VAL A 59 0.41 -9.73 3.54
N ALA A 60 -0.33 -8.85 4.23
CA ALA A 60 -0.21 -7.41 4.03
C ALA A 60 1.21 -6.88 4.35
N LEU A 61 1.80 -7.34 5.46
CA LEU A 61 3.17 -6.97 5.85
C LEU A 61 4.21 -7.43 4.82
N CYS A 62 4.12 -8.67 4.34
CA CYS A 62 5.03 -9.19 3.32
C CYS A 62 4.92 -8.42 2.00
N LEU A 63 3.71 -7.97 1.62
CA LEU A 63 3.51 -7.14 0.42
C LEU A 63 4.07 -5.73 0.59
N ILE A 64 4.04 -5.15 1.80
CA ILE A 64 4.74 -3.90 2.12
C ILE A 64 6.26 -4.10 1.99
N ASP A 65 6.81 -5.15 2.60
CA ASP A 65 8.25 -5.46 2.56
C ASP A 65 8.74 -5.63 1.12
N LEU A 66 7.95 -6.25 0.24
CA LEU A 66 8.27 -6.36 -1.18
C LEU A 66 8.48 -4.99 -1.85
N LYS A 67 7.68 -3.98 -1.47
CA LYS A 67 7.81 -2.62 -2.02
C LYS A 67 8.97 -1.87 -1.37
N LEU A 68 9.21 -2.06 -0.08
CA LEU A 68 10.40 -1.54 0.59
C LEU A 68 11.69 -2.08 -0.06
N ALA A 69 11.74 -3.37 -0.39
CA ALA A 69 12.88 -3.98 -1.09
C ALA A 69 13.13 -3.37 -2.49
N ARG A 70 12.09 -2.92 -3.19
CA ARG A 70 12.27 -2.14 -4.44
C ARG A 70 12.83 -0.75 -4.15
N LEU A 71 12.34 -0.09 -3.09
CA LEU A 71 12.79 1.24 -2.68
C LEU A 71 14.22 1.27 -2.17
N THR A 72 14.77 0.16 -1.66
CA THR A 72 16.21 0.10 -1.34
C THR A 72 17.09 0.22 -2.59
N THR A 73 16.56 -0.12 -3.77
CA THR A 73 17.26 0.01 -5.05
C THR A 73 17.00 1.38 -5.69
N ASP A 74 15.74 1.83 -5.69
CA ASP A 74 15.34 3.16 -6.18
C ASP A 74 14.44 3.86 -5.16
N PRO A 75 15.01 4.72 -4.28
CA PRO A 75 14.25 5.42 -3.24
C PRO A 75 13.20 6.41 -3.77
N ALA A 76 13.27 6.79 -5.06
CA ALA A 76 12.34 7.74 -5.68
C ALA A 76 11.24 7.03 -6.50
N HIS A 77 11.16 5.70 -6.46
CA HIS A 77 10.21 4.92 -7.25
C HIS A 77 8.75 5.14 -6.81
N ALA A 78 8.05 6.06 -7.50
CA ALA A 78 6.73 6.55 -7.11
C ALA A 78 5.67 5.46 -6.90
N ASP A 79 5.59 4.47 -7.79
CA ASP A 79 4.65 3.33 -7.71
C ASP A 79 4.88 2.50 -6.44
N SER A 80 6.14 2.32 -6.00
CA SER A 80 6.42 1.54 -4.79
C SER A 80 6.13 2.32 -3.52
N ILE A 81 6.34 3.64 -3.51
CA ILE A 81 5.87 4.52 -2.41
C ILE A 81 4.34 4.47 -2.32
N MET A 82 3.66 4.48 -3.47
CA MET A 82 2.20 4.40 -3.56
C MET A 82 1.63 3.07 -3.06
N ASP A 83 2.23 1.97 -3.48
CA ASP A 83 1.84 0.63 -3.04
C ASP A 83 2.03 0.44 -1.54
N VAL A 84 3.07 1.02 -0.92
CA VAL A 84 3.23 0.96 0.55
C VAL A 84 2.03 1.57 1.25
N ALA A 85 1.58 2.75 0.83
CA ALA A 85 0.38 3.38 1.41
C ALA A 85 -0.89 2.56 1.15
N GLY A 86 -1.04 2.02 -0.07
CA GLY A 86 -2.16 1.16 -0.43
C GLY A 86 -2.23 -0.10 0.42
N TYR A 87 -1.11 -0.82 0.60
CA TYR A 87 -1.06 -2.01 1.44
C TYR A 87 -1.17 -1.70 2.93
N ALA A 88 -0.70 -0.53 3.39
CA ALA A 88 -0.95 -0.09 4.77
C ALA A 88 -2.46 0.12 5.03
N ALA A 89 -3.21 0.65 4.05
CA ALA A 89 -4.66 0.73 4.15
C ALA A 89 -5.32 -0.67 4.19
N CYS A 90 -4.87 -1.61 3.35
CA CYS A 90 -5.34 -2.99 3.42
C CYS A 90 -4.99 -3.65 4.77
N LEU A 91 -3.79 -3.40 5.33
CA LEU A 91 -3.41 -3.90 6.65
C LEU A 91 -4.39 -3.42 7.73
N LYS A 92 -4.80 -2.14 7.68
CA LYS A 92 -5.80 -1.61 8.60
C LYS A 92 -7.13 -2.37 8.49
N GLU A 93 -7.57 -2.69 7.27
CA GLU A 93 -8.83 -3.43 7.05
C GLU A 93 -8.78 -4.85 7.60
N VAL A 94 -7.65 -5.56 7.44
CA VAL A 94 -7.54 -6.97 7.88
C VAL A 94 -7.19 -7.15 9.36
N THR A 95 -6.95 -6.04 10.07
CA THR A 95 -6.64 -6.02 11.52
C THR A 95 -7.74 -5.36 12.35
N SER A 96 -8.82 -4.88 11.72
CA SER A 96 -9.94 -4.21 12.38
C SER A 96 -11.09 -5.15 12.71
#